data_AF-A0A7C7JCF4-F1
#
_entry.id   AF-A0A7C7JCF4-F1
#
_cell.length_a   1.000
_cell.length_b   1.000
_cell.length_c   1.000
_cell.angle_alpha   90.00
_cell.angle_beta   90.00
_cell.angle_gamma   90.00
#
_symmetry.space_group_name_H-M   'P 1'
#
loop_
_entity.id
_entity.type
_entity.pdbx_description
1 polymer ?
#
loop_
_entity_poly.entity_id
_entity_poly.type
_entity_poly.pdbx_seq_one_letter_code
_entity_poly.pdbx_strand_id
1 'polypeptide(L)'
;KAKIDELPALWNVLRGEMRLVGPRPEVPEYVDRDDPIWMAVLRERPGLTHPVTLCLRNEEDLLLSTGDKPEAYYLKKLLPFKLSGYLKYAQNRTWLSDFLVLTQTVLVVFVPRLARSPSPTEIDAAAKDFVAPTR
;
A
#
# COMPACT_ATOMS: atom_id res chain seq x y z
N LYS A 1 -17.31 17.15 6.23
CA LYS A 1 -18.14 15.92 6.19
C LYS A 1 -17.43 14.87 7.05
N ALA A 2 -17.98 14.53 8.22
CA ALA A 2 -17.38 13.54 9.11
C ALA A 2 -17.59 12.14 8.51
N LYS A 3 -16.49 11.40 8.37
CA LYS A 3 -16.41 10.05 7.80
C LYS A 3 -17.03 9.02 8.76
N ILE A 4 -18.35 8.91 8.77
CA ILE A 4 -19.05 7.78 9.42
C ILE A 4 -18.75 6.45 8.70
N ASP A 5 -18.21 6.52 7.48
CA ASP A 5 -17.90 5.38 6.61
C ASP A 5 -16.73 4.49 7.09
N GLU A 6 -15.93 4.92 8.08
CA GLU A 6 -14.78 4.14 8.57
C GLU A 6 -15.06 3.37 9.89
N LEU A 7 -16.22 3.57 10.53
CA LEU A 7 -16.62 2.80 11.72
C LEU A 7 -16.72 1.28 11.47
N PRO A 8 -17.24 0.81 10.31
CA PRO A 8 -17.24 -0.63 9.99
C PRO A 8 -15.83 -1.22 9.89
N ALA A 9 -14.87 -0.45 9.36
CA ALA A 9 -13.49 -0.90 9.25
C ALA A 9 -12.82 -1.02 10.63
N LEU A 10 -13.08 -0.08 11.54
CA LEU A 10 -12.61 -0.17 12.92
C LEU A 10 -13.23 -1.37 13.65
N TRP A 11 -14.50 -1.67 13.39
CA TRP A 11 -15.16 -2.86 13.92
C TRP A 11 -14.50 -4.16 13.42
N ASN A 12 -14.09 -4.23 12.16
CA ASN A 12 -13.36 -5.37 11.60
C ASN A 12 -11.98 -5.56 12.25
N VAL A 13 -11.31 -4.46 12.64
CA VAL A 13 -10.07 -4.53 13.43
C VAL A 13 -10.33 -5.14 14.81
N LEU A 14 -11.42 -4.72 15.49
CA LEU A 14 -11.79 -5.26 16.80
C LEU A 14 -12.16 -6.76 16.74
N ARG A 15 -12.78 -7.20 15.64
CA ARG A 15 -13.07 -8.63 15.38
C ARG A 15 -11.85 -9.44 14.94
N GLY A 16 -10.71 -8.79 14.71
CA GLY A 16 -9.46 -9.43 14.28
C GLY A 16 -9.41 -9.82 12.79
N GLU A 17 -10.42 -9.45 12.02
CA GLU A 17 -10.51 -9.64 10.56
C GLU A 17 -9.53 -8.72 9.81
N MET A 18 -9.28 -7.54 10.37
CA MET A 18 -8.30 -6.56 9.86
C MET A 18 -7.29 -6.18 10.95
N ARG A 19 -6.22 -5.49 10.55
CA ARG A 19 -5.26 -4.85 11.45
C ARG A 19 -5.28 -3.34 11.25
N LEU A 20 -4.72 -2.60 12.20
CA LEU A 20 -4.51 -1.16 12.03
C LEU A 20 -3.50 -0.90 10.90
N VAL A 21 -2.38 -1.62 10.90
CA VAL A 21 -1.33 -1.52 9.89
C VAL A 21 -1.20 -2.84 9.11
N GLY A 22 -1.36 -2.77 7.79
CA GLY A 22 -1.35 -3.90 6.87
C GLY A 22 -1.66 -3.48 5.43
N PRO A 23 -1.42 -4.36 4.43
CA PRO A 23 -1.68 -4.02 3.03
C PRO A 23 -3.16 -3.74 2.78
N ARG A 24 -3.44 -2.93 1.77
CA ARG A 24 -4.82 -2.68 1.32
C ARG A 24 -5.18 -3.78 0.31
N PRO A 25 -6.40 -4.36 0.37
CA PRO A 25 -6.82 -5.34 -0.63
C PRO A 25 -6.82 -4.68 -2.02
N GLU A 26 -6.24 -5.39 -2.98
CA GLU A 26 -6.22 -4.99 -4.38
C GLU A 26 -7.46 -5.47 -5.12
N VAL A 27 -7.67 -4.89 -6.29
CA VAL A 27 -8.77 -5.24 -7.19
C VAL A 27 -8.57 -6.70 -7.67
N PRO A 28 -9.56 -7.60 -7.50
CA PRO A 28 -9.41 -9.03 -7.80
C PRO A 28 -8.87 -9.34 -9.20
N GLU A 29 -9.20 -8.51 -10.18
CA GLU A 29 -8.78 -8.58 -11.58
C GLU A 29 -7.26 -8.45 -11.76
N TYR A 30 -6.56 -7.82 -10.81
CA TYR A 30 -5.11 -7.65 -10.84
C TYR A 30 -4.36 -8.71 -10.04
N VAL A 31 -5.08 -9.52 -9.27
CA VAL A 31 -4.49 -10.54 -8.39
C VAL A 31 -4.08 -11.76 -9.21
N ASP A 32 -2.79 -12.05 -9.22
CA ASP A 32 -2.24 -13.29 -9.76
C ASP A 32 -1.98 -14.29 -8.62
N ARG A 33 -2.70 -15.41 -8.59
CA ARG A 33 -2.54 -16.42 -7.53
C ARG A 33 -1.39 -17.40 -7.79
N ASP A 34 -0.87 -17.42 -9.02
CA ASP A 34 0.27 -18.26 -9.40
C ASP A 34 1.60 -17.56 -9.09
N ASP A 35 1.57 -16.23 -8.86
CA ASP A 35 2.73 -15.44 -8.44
C ASP A 35 3.01 -15.59 -6.92
N PRO A 36 4.21 -16.06 -6.53
CA PRO A 36 4.61 -16.18 -5.13
C PRO A 36 4.55 -14.88 -4.31
N ILE A 37 4.80 -13.73 -4.94
CA ILE A 37 4.78 -12.41 -4.29
C ILE A 37 3.35 -12.07 -3.89
N TRP A 38 2.40 -12.25 -4.82
CA TRP A 38 0.98 -12.10 -4.54
C TRP A 38 0.54 -13.02 -3.41
N MET A 39 0.94 -14.28 -3.46
CA MET A 39 0.61 -15.24 -2.39
C MET A 39 1.21 -14.83 -1.04
N ALA A 40 2.38 -14.19 -1.00
CA ALA A 40 2.95 -13.65 0.22
C ALA A 40 2.17 -12.43 0.74
N VAL A 41 1.76 -11.50 -0.15
CA VAL A 41 0.93 -10.34 0.24
C VAL A 41 -0.46 -10.77 0.70
N LEU A 42 -1.10 -11.73 0.02
CA LEU A 42 -2.43 -12.24 0.36
C LEU A 42 -2.47 -13.00 1.69
N ARG A 43 -1.33 -13.46 2.21
CA ARG A 43 -1.23 -14.06 3.55
C ARG A 43 -1.25 -13.02 4.67
N GLU A 44 -0.89 -11.77 4.36
CA GLU A 44 -0.95 -10.69 5.34
C GLU A 44 -2.38 -10.26 5.61
N ARG A 45 -2.68 -9.90 6.87
CA ARG A 45 -4.01 -9.38 7.21
C ARG A 45 -4.19 -7.97 6.65
N PRO A 46 -5.31 -7.67 5.98
CA PRO A 46 -5.61 -6.33 5.50
C PRO A 46 -5.52 -5.27 6.59
N GLY A 47 -5.01 -4.09 6.23
CA GLY A 47 -4.81 -2.96 7.13
C GLY A 47 -5.74 -1.79 6.86
N LEU A 48 -6.02 -1.00 7.90
CA LEU A 48 -6.64 0.32 7.73
C LEU A 48 -5.65 1.32 7.08
N THR A 49 -4.37 1.23 7.43
CA THR A 49 -3.30 2.06 6.88
C THR A 49 -2.05 1.24 6.54
N HIS A 50 -1.20 1.78 5.67
CA HIS A 50 0.09 1.22 5.30
C HIS A 50 1.04 2.33 4.85
N PRO A 51 2.37 2.26 5.10
CA PRO A 51 3.31 3.26 4.60
C PRO A 51 3.22 3.50 3.09
N VAL A 52 3.11 2.42 2.30
CA VAL A 52 2.88 2.50 0.84
C VAL A 52 1.63 3.34 0.51
N THR A 53 0.51 3.10 1.18
CA THR A 53 -0.75 3.82 0.95
C THR A 53 -0.65 5.29 1.38
N LEU A 54 0.14 5.61 2.40
CA LEU A 54 0.41 7.00 2.80
C LEU A 54 1.19 7.75 1.72
N CYS A 55 2.21 7.11 1.14
CA CYS A 55 3.01 7.70 0.06
C CYS A 55 2.21 7.83 -1.25
N LEU A 56 1.31 6.88 -1.51
CA LEU A 56 0.45 6.85 -2.71
C LEU A 56 -0.90 7.54 -2.50
N ARG A 57 -1.01 8.46 -1.55
CA ARG A 57 -2.26 9.19 -1.28
C ARG A 57 -2.77 9.97 -2.51
N ASN A 58 -1.86 10.48 -3.34
CA ASN A 58 -2.15 11.20 -4.58
C ASN A 58 -1.86 10.32 -5.81
N GLU A 59 -2.08 9.01 -5.69
CA GLU A 59 -1.90 8.05 -6.78
C GLU A 59 -2.70 8.44 -8.03
N GLU A 60 -3.92 8.94 -7.86
CA GLU A 60 -4.77 9.41 -8.96
C GLU A 60 -4.06 10.51 -9.76
N ASP A 61 -3.46 11.51 -9.10
CA ASP A 61 -2.71 12.58 -9.77
C ASP A 61 -1.50 12.03 -10.54
N LEU A 62 -0.84 11.01 -10.00
CA LEU A 62 0.30 10.35 -10.65
C LEU A 62 -0.15 9.56 -11.89
N LEU A 63 -1.27 8.85 -11.82
CA LEU A 63 -1.85 8.15 -12.97
C LEU A 63 -2.34 9.13 -14.05
N LEU A 64 -2.96 10.25 -13.66
CA LEU A 64 -3.37 11.31 -14.56
C LEU A 64 -2.17 11.98 -15.26
N SER A 65 -1.05 12.12 -14.57
CA SER A 65 0.19 12.68 -15.14
C SER A 65 0.86 11.79 -16.18
N THR A 66 0.46 10.52 -16.28
CA THR A 66 1.11 9.52 -17.16
C THR A 66 0.52 9.50 -18.58
N GLY A 67 -0.51 10.30 -18.87
CA GLY A 67 -1.07 10.46 -20.22
C GLY A 67 -1.97 9.29 -20.65
N ASP A 68 -1.84 8.85 -21.91
CA ASP A 68 -2.85 8.05 -22.63
C ASP A 68 -3.04 6.59 -22.16
N LYS A 69 -2.19 6.06 -21.25
CA LYS A 69 -2.27 4.65 -20.79
C LYS A 69 -2.05 4.48 -19.27
N PRO A 70 -2.94 5.02 -18.43
CA PRO A 70 -2.79 4.97 -16.97
C PRO A 70 -2.81 3.53 -16.42
N GLU A 71 -3.66 2.66 -16.96
CA GLU A 71 -3.77 1.26 -16.51
C GLU A 71 -2.48 0.46 -16.80
N ALA A 72 -1.88 0.66 -17.98
CA ALA A 72 -0.63 -0.03 -18.31
C ALA A 72 0.52 0.40 -17.40
N TYR A 73 0.56 1.67 -17.00
CA TYR A 73 1.53 2.17 -16.02
C TYR A 73 1.26 1.58 -14.64
N TYR A 74 -0.01 1.56 -14.21
CA TYR A 74 -0.41 0.95 -12.95
C TYR A 74 0.11 -0.49 -12.84
N LEU A 75 -0.24 -1.33 -13.82
CA LEU A 75 0.12 -2.76 -13.82
C LEU A 75 1.62 -3.00 -13.92
N LYS A 76 2.33 -2.25 -14.76
CA LYS A 76 3.76 -2.50 -15.03
C LYS A 76 4.70 -1.84 -14.04
N LYS A 77 4.28 -0.79 -13.34
CA LYS A 77 5.16 0.05 -12.51
C LYS A 77 4.64 0.17 -11.09
N LEU A 78 3.41 0.65 -10.93
CA LEU A 78 2.90 0.97 -9.61
C LEU A 78 2.57 -0.26 -8.78
N LEU A 79 1.99 -1.28 -9.40
CA LEU A 79 1.60 -2.52 -8.75
C LEU A 79 2.83 -3.30 -8.19
N PRO A 80 3.92 -3.51 -8.97
CA PRO A 80 5.18 -4.04 -8.42
C PRO A 80 5.75 -3.21 -7.25
N PHE A 81 5.68 -1.87 -7.34
CA PHE A 81 6.09 -0.98 -6.25
C PHE A 81 5.24 -1.18 -4.99
N LYS A 82 3.90 -1.32 -5.14
CA LYS A 82 2.99 -1.57 -4.01
C LYS A 82 3.29 -2.90 -3.34
N LEU A 83 3.35 -3.97 -4.12
CA LEU A 83 3.61 -5.33 -3.64
C LEU A 83 4.97 -5.45 -2.93
N SER A 84 6.03 -4.92 -3.53
CA SER A 84 7.36 -4.91 -2.90
C SER A 84 7.37 -4.11 -1.59
N GLY A 85 6.70 -2.96 -1.55
CA GLY A 85 6.55 -2.16 -0.33
C GLY A 85 5.76 -2.89 0.76
N TYR A 86 4.71 -3.64 0.40
CA TYR A 86 3.94 -4.47 1.32
C TYR A 86 4.82 -5.58 1.94
N LEU A 87 5.56 -6.32 1.12
CA LEU A 87 6.44 -7.38 1.61
C LEU A 87 7.59 -6.85 2.45
N LYS A 88 8.23 -5.75 2.04
CA LYS A 88 9.33 -5.14 2.78
C LYS A 88 8.88 -4.69 4.17
N TYR A 89 7.67 -4.15 4.28
CA TYR A 89 7.10 -3.78 5.57
C TYR A 89 6.79 -5.02 6.42
N ALA A 90 6.15 -6.04 5.84
CA ALA A 90 5.81 -7.28 6.53
C ALA A 90 7.05 -7.99 7.09
N GLN A 91 8.14 -8.07 6.32
CA GLN A 91 9.39 -8.72 6.71
C GLN A 91 10.12 -8.01 7.86
N ASN A 92 10.06 -6.67 7.91
CA ASN A 92 10.75 -5.86 8.92
C ASN A 92 9.80 -5.31 9.99
N ARG A 93 8.60 -5.89 10.11
CA ARG A 93 7.55 -5.37 10.97
C ARG A 93 7.95 -5.45 12.44
N THR A 94 7.82 -4.32 13.13
CA THR A 94 7.98 -4.21 14.59
C THR A 94 6.80 -3.44 15.17
N TRP A 95 6.62 -3.51 16.49
CA TRP A 95 5.62 -2.69 17.18
C TRP A 95 5.89 -1.18 16.96
N LEU A 96 7.18 -0.79 16.88
CA LEU A 96 7.58 0.59 16.68
C LEU A 96 7.29 1.06 15.25
N SER A 97 7.51 0.21 14.24
CA SER A 97 7.16 0.54 12.87
C SER A 97 5.65 0.77 12.74
N ASP A 98 4.82 -0.08 13.35
CA ASP A 98 3.36 0.08 13.36
C ASP A 98 2.95 1.40 14.03
N PHE A 99 3.55 1.72 15.19
CA PHE A 99 3.29 2.97 15.90
C PHE A 99 3.65 4.22 15.08
N LEU A 100 4.80 4.19 14.40
CA LEU A 100 5.24 5.29 13.54
C LEU A 100 4.30 5.49 12.35
N VAL A 101 3.86 4.41 11.71
CA VAL A 101 2.89 4.47 10.61
C VAL A 101 1.57 5.07 11.06
N LEU A 102 1.07 4.68 12.24
CA LEU A 102 -0.17 5.23 12.79
C LEU A 102 -0.03 6.72 13.10
N THR A 103 1.08 7.11 13.73
CA THR A 103 1.38 8.51 14.02
C THR A 103 1.45 9.33 12.73
N GLN A 104 2.16 8.83 11.72
CA GLN A 104 2.27 9.47 10.41
C GLN A 104 0.90 9.57 9.71
N THR A 105 0.07 8.54 9.80
CA THR A 105 -1.30 8.55 9.25
C THR A 105 -2.12 9.68 9.85
N VAL A 106 -2.10 9.83 11.18
CA VAL A 106 -2.80 10.92 11.88
C VAL A 106 -2.23 12.27 11.46
N LEU A 107 -0.91 12.44 11.45
CA LEU A 107 -0.26 13.69 11.06
C LEU A 107 -0.60 14.09 9.62
N VAL A 108 -0.59 13.17 8.67
CA VAL A 108 -0.94 13.42 7.26
C VAL A 108 -2.41 13.81 7.09
N VAL A 109 -3.31 13.31 7.93
CA VAL A 109 -4.73 13.72 7.93
C VAL A 109 -4.87 15.21 8.29
N PHE A 110 -4.08 15.71 9.24
CA PHE A 110 -4.10 17.12 9.66
C PHE A 110 -3.21 18.03 8.80
N VAL A 111 -2.10 17.50 8.28
CA VAL A 111 -1.12 18.22 7.47
C VAL A 111 -0.80 17.39 6.22
N PRO A 112 -1.64 17.45 5.17
CA PRO A 112 -1.50 16.60 3.98
C PRO A 112 -0.15 16.73 3.26
N ARG A 113 0.51 17.89 3.38
CA ARG A 113 1.83 18.17 2.78
C ARG A 113 2.96 17.31 3.36
N LEU A 114 2.75 16.65 4.50
CA LEU A 114 3.73 15.73 5.09
C LEU A 114 3.78 14.38 4.38
N ALA A 115 2.77 14.04 3.57
CA ALA A 115 2.82 12.85 2.73
C ALA A 115 3.77 13.12 1.54
N ARG A 116 4.87 12.38 1.50
CA ARG A 116 5.79 12.40 0.36
C ARG A 116 5.29 11.43 -0.71
N SER A 117 4.98 11.94 -1.90
CA SER A 117 4.79 11.10 -3.08
C SER A 117 6.13 10.53 -3.56
N PRO A 118 6.20 9.24 -3.93
CA PRO A 118 7.41 8.66 -4.50
C PRO A 118 7.69 9.28 -5.87
N SER A 119 8.97 9.48 -6.20
CA SER A 119 9.35 9.94 -7.55
C SER A 119 9.18 8.83 -8.58
N PRO A 120 9.00 9.13 -9.88
CA PRO A 120 8.94 8.11 -10.93
C PRO A 120 10.17 7.20 -10.95
N THR A 121 11.34 7.73 -10.61
CA THR A 121 12.59 6.97 -10.49
C THR A 121 12.59 5.96 -9.34
N GLU A 122 11.95 6.29 -8.21
CA GLU A 122 11.79 5.37 -7.07
C GLU A 122 10.83 4.24 -7.40
N ILE A 123 9.75 4.54 -8.12
CA ILE A 123 8.78 3.55 -8.62
C ILE A 123 9.48 2.62 -9.63
N ASP A 124 10.25 3.18 -10.56
CA ASP A 124 11.00 2.42 -11.55
C ASP A 124 12.09 1.53 -10.94
N ALA A 125 12.74 1.99 -9.88
CA ALA A 125 13.73 1.20 -9.15
C ALA A 125 13.09 0.00 -8.45
N ALA A 126 11.99 0.22 -7.71
CA ALA A 126 11.28 -0.86 -7.04
C ALA A 126 10.67 -1.88 -8.02
N ALA A 127 10.24 -1.42 -9.20
CA ALA A 127 9.75 -2.31 -10.27
C ALA A 127 10.86 -3.19 -10.88
N LYS A 128 12.13 -2.73 -10.85
CA LYS A 128 13.28 -3.53 -11.29
C LYS A 128 13.77 -4.50 -10.22
N ASP A 129 13.69 -4.09 -8.95
CA ASP A 129 14.02 -4.92 -7.78
C ASP A 129 12.91 -5.94 -7.46
N PHE A 130 11.82 -5.95 -8.23
CA PHE A 130 10.76 -6.97 -8.20
C PHE A 130 11.28 -8.31 -8.73
N VAL A 131 12.25 -8.88 -8.03
CA VAL A 131 12.69 -10.26 -8.17
C VAL A 131 12.05 -11.01 -7.02
N ALA A 132 11.24 -12.02 -7.32
CA ALA A 132 10.60 -12.85 -6.31
C ALA A 132 11.64 -13.32 -5.29
N PRO A 133 11.34 -13.27 -3.98
CA PRO A 133 12.26 -13.80 -2.98
C PRO A 133 12.48 -15.28 -3.30
N THR A 134 13.70 -15.60 -3.75
CA THR A 134 14.16 -16.98 -3.87
C THR A 134 14.09 -17.59 -2.47
N ARG A 135 13.38 -18.72 -2.36
CA ARG A 135 13.23 -19.50 -1.14
C ARG A 135 14.53 -19.71 -0.38
#